data_AF-A0A453DDM9-F1
#
_entry.id   AF-A0A453DDM9-F1
#
_cell.length_a   1.000
_cell.length_b   1.000
_cell.length_c   1.000
_cell.angle_alpha   90.00
_cell.angle_beta   90.00
_cell.angle_gamma   90.00
#
_symmetry.space_group_name_H-M   'P 1'
#
loop_
_entity.id
_entity.type
_entity.pdbx_description
1 polymer ?
#
loop_
_entity_poly.entity_id
_entity_poly.type
_entity_poly.pdbx_seq_one_letter_code
_entity_poly.pdbx_strand_id
1 'polypeptide(L)'
;FHPPPAAALEDGMLQGLGDDDDVRAPLPVRRETLYGDTPMIVTRPNATVAFRNFEEEARQSAWDSEQNATSSSRDNLASLYRPPFDLMFNGPFDKAKLEASSLDKWLLINLQSTEEFSSHMLNRDTWANEAVAQTIRSNFIFWQVYQDTGEGRKVCTYYHLVSVPAILLIDPITGQKMRGWSGMVYPDSLLE
;
A
#
# COMPACT_ATOMS: atom_id res chain seq x y z
N PHE A 1 -35.52 54.86 -12.52
CA PHE A 1 -35.19 56.29 -12.42
C PHE A 1 -34.43 56.54 -11.14
N HIS A 2 -33.14 56.82 -11.22
CA HIS A 2 -32.39 57.61 -10.23
C HIS A 2 -32.25 59.03 -10.81
N PRO A 3 -32.23 60.11 -10.00
CA PRO A 3 -30.98 60.56 -9.36
C PRO A 3 -31.12 61.24 -7.96
N PRO A 4 -30.00 61.68 -7.33
CA PRO A 4 -29.77 62.06 -5.91
C PRO A 4 -29.62 63.62 -5.76
N PRO A 5 -28.84 64.31 -4.84
CA PRO A 5 -27.95 63.88 -3.73
C PRO A 5 -27.86 64.77 -2.43
N ALA A 6 -27.14 64.19 -1.45
CA ALA A 6 -26.05 64.73 -0.60
C ALA A 6 -26.21 65.75 0.55
N ALA A 7 -25.40 65.44 1.58
CA ALA A 7 -24.72 66.24 2.62
C ALA A 7 -25.45 66.43 3.97
N ALA A 8 -25.08 65.67 5.02
CA ALA A 8 -23.98 65.89 6.00
C ALA A 8 -24.57 66.54 7.29
N LEU A 9 -24.26 66.22 8.56
CA LEU A 9 -23.06 65.80 9.30
C LEU A 9 -23.47 65.21 10.69
N GLU A 10 -22.58 64.34 11.25
CA GLU A 10 -22.25 64.14 12.68
C GLU A 10 -23.30 63.54 13.65
N ASP A 11 -23.04 62.69 14.66
CA ASP A 11 -21.88 62.04 15.31
C ASP A 11 -22.51 60.88 16.14
N GLY A 12 -22.03 59.64 16.27
CA GLY A 12 -20.80 59.19 16.92
C GLY A 12 -21.13 58.04 17.89
N MET A 13 -20.58 56.83 17.68
CA MET A 13 -20.34 55.78 18.70
C MET A 13 -19.29 54.78 18.17
N LEU A 14 -18.25 54.57 18.98
CA LEU A 14 -16.97 53.87 18.76
C LEU A 14 -17.11 52.35 18.46
N GLN A 15 -16.42 51.84 17.41
CA GLN A 15 -15.16 51.03 17.43
C GLN A 15 -15.19 49.79 18.37
N GLY A 16 -14.83 48.57 17.96
CA GLY A 16 -14.13 48.13 16.75
C GLY A 16 -14.24 46.62 16.53
N LEU A 17 -14.01 46.24 15.27
CA LEU A 17 -13.92 44.88 14.76
C LEU A 17 -12.60 44.24 15.19
N GLY A 18 -12.64 43.01 15.69
CA GLY A 18 -11.48 42.14 15.86
C GLY A 18 -11.67 40.89 15.02
N ASP A 19 -11.13 40.93 13.81
CA ASP A 19 -10.80 39.76 12.98
C ASP A 19 -9.26 39.76 12.95
N ASP A 20 -8.62 38.66 13.37
CA ASP A 20 -7.35 38.16 12.79
C ASP A 20 -6.79 36.97 13.61
N ASP A 21 -6.58 35.86 12.90
CA ASP A 21 -5.49 34.89 13.04
C ASP A 21 -5.15 34.29 14.42
N ASP A 22 -5.90 33.26 14.82
CA ASP A 22 -5.50 32.30 15.87
C ASP A 22 -4.52 31.23 15.31
N VAL A 23 -3.42 31.68 14.70
CA VAL A 23 -2.32 30.79 14.29
C VAL A 23 -1.56 30.37 15.54
N ARG A 24 -1.78 29.14 15.97
CA ARG A 24 -1.07 28.51 17.10
C ARG A 24 0.46 28.64 16.92
N ALA A 25 1.11 29.35 17.83
CA ALA A 25 2.55 29.55 17.80
C ALA A 25 3.32 28.20 17.83
N PRO A 26 4.46 28.10 17.11
CA PRO A 26 5.29 26.91 17.14
C PRO A 26 5.85 26.67 18.55
N LEU A 27 5.94 25.40 18.94
CA LEU A 27 6.48 25.03 20.24
C LEU A 27 7.95 25.45 20.36
N PRO A 28 8.36 26.07 21.49
CA PRO A 28 9.74 26.48 21.69
C PRO A 28 10.66 25.26 21.76
N VAL A 29 11.81 25.35 21.09
CA VAL A 29 12.82 24.29 21.08
C VAL A 29 13.53 24.28 22.44
N ARG A 30 13.31 23.24 23.24
CA ARG A 30 14.11 22.98 24.45
C ARG A 30 15.41 22.26 24.08
N ARG A 31 16.53 22.78 24.58
CA ARG A 31 17.84 22.09 24.60
C ARG A 31 18.19 21.78 26.04
N GLU A 32 17.76 20.62 26.52
CA GLU A 32 18.19 20.11 27.82
C GLU A 32 19.53 19.39 27.65
N THR A 33 20.53 19.76 28.45
CA THR A 33 21.84 19.09 28.47
C THR A 33 21.84 18.19 29.70
N LEU A 34 21.94 16.88 29.50
CA LEU A 34 21.94 15.89 30.57
C LEU A 34 23.33 15.87 31.24
N TYR A 35 23.51 16.65 32.32
CA TYR A 35 24.69 16.51 33.18
C TYR A 35 24.38 15.47 34.26
N GLY A 36 24.67 14.21 33.95
CA GLY A 36 24.84 13.16 34.95
C GLY A 36 26.33 12.95 35.18
N ASP A 37 26.82 13.35 36.35
CA ASP A 37 28.20 13.09 36.79
C ASP A 37 28.46 11.58 36.85
N THR A 38 29.03 11.04 35.78
CA THR A 38 29.65 9.72 35.73
C THR A 38 30.97 9.86 34.97
N PRO A 39 32.13 9.56 35.58
CA PRO A 39 33.40 9.67 34.89
C PRO A 39 33.55 8.53 33.88
N MET A 40 33.05 8.75 32.66
CA MET A 40 33.39 7.93 31.50
C MET A 40 34.75 8.41 30.96
N ILE A 41 35.71 7.51 30.92
CA ILE A 41 37.00 7.73 30.26
C ILE A 41 36.74 7.97 28.77
N VAL A 42 36.85 9.21 28.32
CA VAL A 42 36.81 9.56 26.90
C VAL A 42 38.24 9.46 26.35
N THR A 43 38.55 8.33 25.73
CA THR A 43 39.77 8.17 24.93
C THR A 43 39.61 9.03 23.67
N ARG A 44 40.35 10.14 23.59
CA ARG A 44 40.43 10.97 22.38
C ARG A 44 41.07 10.17 21.24
N PRO A 45 40.48 10.06 20.04
CA PRO A 45 41.21 9.54 18.89
C PRO A 45 42.00 10.70 18.28
N ASN A 46 43.30 10.71 18.54
CA ASN A 46 44.23 11.57 17.82
C ASN A 46 44.69 10.84 16.55
N ALA A 47 44.57 11.53 15.41
CA ALA A 47 45.26 11.41 14.12
C ALA A 47 45.78 10.02 13.63
N THR A 48 45.37 9.70 12.40
CA THR A 48 45.98 8.77 11.43
C THR A 48 46.00 7.28 11.77
N VAL A 49 44.96 6.55 11.37
CA VAL A 49 45.05 5.10 11.12
C VAL A 49 45.00 4.89 9.61
N ALA A 50 46.16 5.02 8.95
CA ALA A 50 46.29 4.93 7.50
C ALA A 50 46.15 3.50 6.94
N PHE A 51 45.84 2.50 7.78
CA PHE A 51 45.62 1.11 7.36
C PHE A 51 44.54 0.48 8.26
N ARG A 52 43.28 0.92 8.12
CA ARG A 52 42.14 0.13 8.60
C ARG A 52 41.92 -1.04 7.63
N ASN A 53 42.12 -2.26 8.10
CA ASN A 53 41.87 -3.46 7.31
C ASN A 53 40.38 -3.84 7.37
N PHE A 54 39.58 -3.33 6.42
CA PHE A 54 38.13 -3.58 6.36
C PHE A 54 37.76 -5.07 6.20
N GLU A 55 38.66 -5.87 5.63
CA GLU A 55 38.44 -7.31 5.42
C GLU A 55 38.48 -8.11 6.74
N GLU A 56 39.22 -7.63 7.73
CA GLU A 56 39.37 -8.27 9.04
C GLU A 56 38.22 -7.88 10.00
N GLU A 57 37.69 -6.67 9.87
CA GLU A 57 36.48 -6.19 10.57
C GLU A 57 35.21 -6.94 10.10
N ALA A 58 35.15 -7.30 8.81
CA ALA A 58 34.07 -8.13 8.25
C ALA A 58 34.09 -9.59 8.76
N ARG A 59 35.27 -10.13 9.10
CA ARG A 59 35.41 -11.49 9.66
C ARG A 59 35.09 -11.55 11.16
N GLN A 60 35.31 -10.45 11.89
CA GLN A 60 35.00 -10.36 13.33
C GLN A 60 33.51 -10.05 13.62
N SER A 61 32.78 -9.50 12.65
CA SER A 61 31.33 -9.22 12.77
C SER A 61 30.43 -10.46 12.67
N ALA A 62 30.99 -11.67 12.55
CA ALA A 62 30.23 -12.91 12.38
C ALA A 62 29.82 -13.60 13.71
N TRP A 63 30.10 -13.01 14.89
CA TRP A 63 29.87 -13.67 16.19
C TRP A 63 29.17 -12.82 17.27
N ASP A 64 28.49 -11.72 16.93
CA ASP A 64 27.57 -11.04 17.85
C ASP A 64 26.10 -11.29 17.42
N SER A 65 25.51 -12.33 18.00
CA SER A 65 24.14 -12.80 17.75
C SER A 65 23.05 -11.95 18.41
N GLU A 66 23.12 -10.61 18.33
CA GLU A 66 22.13 -9.74 18.99
C GLU A 66 21.67 -8.53 18.17
N GLN A 67 21.61 -8.65 16.84
CA GLN A 67 20.99 -7.64 15.95
C GLN A 67 20.02 -8.20 14.88
N ASN A 68 19.52 -9.44 15.01
CA ASN A 68 18.61 -10.04 14.01
C ASN A 68 17.11 -9.68 14.17
N ALA A 69 16.72 -8.86 15.14
CA ALA A 69 15.30 -8.54 15.36
C ALA A 69 14.73 -7.50 14.37
N THR A 70 15.58 -6.73 13.68
CA THR A 70 15.15 -5.63 12.79
C THR A 70 15.03 -6.04 11.31
N SER A 71 15.70 -7.12 10.90
CA SER A 71 15.55 -7.75 9.57
C SER A 71 14.33 -8.67 9.54
N SER A 72 14.18 -9.54 10.55
CA SER A 72 13.07 -10.50 10.64
C SER A 72 11.69 -9.83 10.72
N SER A 73 11.59 -8.69 11.42
CA SER A 73 10.33 -7.94 11.56
C SER A 73 9.91 -7.26 10.25
N ARG A 74 10.87 -6.80 9.43
CA ARG A 74 10.59 -6.19 8.11
C ARG A 74 10.16 -7.23 7.09
N ASP A 75 10.81 -8.40 7.08
CA ASP A 75 10.43 -9.53 6.22
C ASP A 75 9.03 -10.05 6.56
N ASN A 76 8.64 -10.00 7.84
CA ASN A 76 7.30 -10.36 8.29
C ASN A 76 6.22 -9.41 7.74
N LEU A 77 6.42 -8.08 7.83
CA LEU A 77 5.45 -7.11 7.30
C LEU A 77 5.34 -7.15 5.78
N ALA A 78 6.45 -7.34 5.06
CA ALA A 78 6.44 -7.46 3.60
C ALA A 78 5.64 -8.70 3.14
N SER A 79 5.60 -9.75 3.95
CA SER A 79 4.87 -10.98 3.63
C SER A 79 3.36 -10.77 3.50
N LEU A 80 2.79 -9.78 4.22
CA LEU A 80 1.36 -9.46 4.20
C LEU A 80 0.86 -8.97 2.83
N TYR A 81 1.76 -8.43 2.01
CA TYR A 81 1.41 -7.89 0.69
C TYR A 81 1.73 -8.86 -0.45
N ARG A 82 2.23 -10.07 -0.12
CA ARG A 82 2.57 -11.09 -1.13
C ARG A 82 1.30 -11.62 -1.80
N PRO A 83 1.37 -12.01 -3.08
CA PRO A 83 0.29 -12.70 -3.74
C PRO A 83 -0.16 -13.96 -2.96
N PRO A 84 -1.47 -14.28 -2.98
CA PRO A 84 -2.01 -15.46 -2.31
C PRO A 84 -1.72 -16.72 -3.14
N PHE A 85 -0.46 -17.15 -3.19
CA PHE A 85 0.00 -18.25 -4.06
C PHE A 85 -0.80 -19.55 -3.88
N ASP A 86 -1.27 -19.84 -2.66
CA ASP A 86 -2.07 -21.03 -2.36
C ASP A 86 -3.48 -20.99 -2.97
N LEU A 87 -3.96 -19.81 -3.37
CA LEU A 87 -5.24 -19.64 -4.07
C LEU A 87 -5.07 -19.63 -5.59
N MET A 88 -3.89 -19.25 -6.06
CA MET A 88 -3.64 -18.94 -7.47
C MET A 88 -3.58 -20.21 -8.32
N PHE A 89 -4.29 -20.18 -9.44
CA PHE A 89 -4.07 -21.11 -10.54
C PHE A 89 -2.82 -20.70 -11.33
N ASN A 90 -1.89 -21.64 -11.49
CA ASN A 90 -0.67 -21.44 -12.26
C ASN A 90 -0.85 -21.90 -13.71
N GLY A 91 -0.96 -20.94 -14.63
CA GLY A 91 -1.01 -21.25 -16.06
C GLY A 91 -1.46 -20.07 -16.92
N PRO A 92 -1.47 -20.24 -18.25
CA PRO A 92 -2.03 -19.26 -19.17
C PRO A 92 -3.57 -19.19 -19.03
N PHE A 93 -4.15 -18.10 -19.53
CA PHE A 93 -5.58 -17.82 -19.41
C PHE A 93 -6.46 -18.96 -19.94
N ASP A 94 -6.12 -19.53 -21.10
CA ASP A 94 -6.91 -20.60 -21.72
C ASP A 94 -6.99 -21.87 -20.85
N LYS A 95 -5.90 -22.20 -20.13
CA LYS A 95 -5.89 -23.34 -19.22
C LYS A 95 -6.74 -23.07 -17.98
N ALA A 96 -6.65 -21.87 -17.42
CA ALA A 96 -7.49 -21.48 -16.27
C ALA A 96 -8.97 -21.59 -16.61
N LYS A 97 -9.34 -21.15 -17.82
CA LYS A 97 -10.72 -21.21 -18.33
C LYS A 97 -11.18 -22.65 -18.54
N LEU A 98 -10.33 -23.50 -19.12
CA LEU A 98 -10.63 -24.92 -19.31
C LEU A 98 -10.82 -25.65 -17.98
N GLU A 99 -9.95 -25.39 -17.00
CA GLU A 99 -10.05 -26.01 -15.67
C GLU A 99 -11.29 -25.56 -14.92
N ALA A 100 -11.61 -24.26 -14.97
CA ALA A 100 -12.86 -23.73 -14.41
C ALA A 100 -14.09 -24.40 -15.03
N SER A 101 -14.10 -24.57 -16.36
CA SER A 101 -15.16 -25.29 -17.06
C SER A 101 -15.24 -26.76 -16.68
N SER A 102 -14.10 -27.44 -16.53
CA SER A 102 -14.05 -28.87 -16.18
C SER A 102 -14.47 -29.15 -14.74
N LEU A 103 -14.26 -28.20 -13.83
CA LEU A 103 -14.59 -28.33 -12.41
C LEU A 103 -15.95 -27.72 -12.05
N ASP A 104 -16.69 -27.21 -13.04
CA ASP A 104 -17.95 -26.48 -12.85
C ASP A 104 -17.81 -25.31 -11.84
N LYS A 105 -16.71 -24.56 -11.98
CA LYS A 105 -16.36 -23.41 -11.15
C LYS A 105 -16.34 -22.14 -11.98
N TRP A 106 -16.62 -21.02 -11.34
CA TRP A 106 -16.45 -19.71 -11.97
C TRP A 106 -14.96 -19.36 -12.13
N LEU A 107 -14.62 -18.52 -13.11
CA LEU A 107 -13.25 -18.00 -13.25
C LEU A 107 -13.19 -16.59 -12.64
N LEU A 108 -12.39 -16.42 -11.58
CA LEU A 108 -12.16 -15.14 -10.93
C LEU A 108 -10.78 -14.61 -11.33
N ILE A 109 -10.75 -13.55 -12.13
CA ILE A 109 -9.51 -12.91 -12.58
C ILE A 109 -9.17 -11.77 -11.63
N ASN A 110 -7.93 -11.73 -11.15
CA ASN A 110 -7.37 -10.61 -10.40
C ASN A 110 -6.21 -9.99 -11.20
N LEU A 111 -6.48 -8.87 -11.88
CA LEU A 111 -5.49 -8.11 -12.62
C LEU A 111 -4.83 -7.08 -11.71
N GLN A 112 -3.51 -7.12 -11.59
CA GLN A 112 -2.73 -6.25 -10.70
C GLN A 112 -1.63 -5.46 -11.43
N SER A 113 -1.07 -4.48 -10.74
CA SER A 113 0.16 -3.79 -11.11
C SER A 113 1.06 -3.65 -9.89
N THR A 114 2.37 -3.82 -10.08
CA THR A 114 3.38 -3.56 -9.04
C THR A 114 3.57 -2.08 -8.74
N GLU A 115 3.08 -1.20 -9.61
CA GLU A 115 3.13 0.25 -9.44
C GLU A 115 1.91 0.78 -8.69
N GLU A 116 0.87 -0.04 -8.50
CA GLU A 116 -0.40 0.38 -7.90
C GLU A 116 -0.55 -0.16 -6.48
N PHE A 117 -0.56 0.73 -5.50
CA PHE A 117 -0.63 0.35 -4.08
C PHE A 117 -1.92 -0.41 -3.74
N SER A 118 -3.03 -0.09 -4.39
CA SER A 118 -4.30 -0.80 -4.21
C SER A 118 -4.20 -2.30 -4.54
N SER A 119 -3.30 -2.69 -5.47
CA SER A 119 -3.04 -4.10 -5.78
C SER A 119 -2.45 -4.84 -4.58
N HIS A 120 -1.55 -4.18 -3.84
CA HIS A 120 -0.95 -4.74 -2.64
C HIS A 120 -1.96 -4.79 -1.48
N MET A 121 -2.82 -3.78 -1.35
CA MET A 121 -3.89 -3.78 -0.36
C MET A 121 -4.86 -4.93 -0.57
N LEU A 122 -5.21 -5.28 -1.82
CA LEU A 122 -6.04 -6.45 -2.11
C LEU A 122 -5.42 -7.74 -1.56
N ASN A 123 -4.11 -7.93 -1.68
CA ASN A 123 -3.43 -9.10 -1.14
C ASN A 123 -3.56 -9.18 0.38
N ARG A 124 -3.36 -8.05 1.08
CA ARG A 124 -3.39 -7.97 2.54
C ARG A 124 -4.79 -8.04 3.13
N ASP A 125 -5.72 -7.28 2.59
CA ASP A 125 -7.01 -7.03 3.24
C ASP A 125 -8.11 -7.93 2.66
N THR A 126 -8.00 -8.31 1.37
CA THR A 126 -9.06 -9.04 0.64
C THR A 126 -8.75 -10.51 0.50
N TRP A 127 -7.60 -10.86 -0.08
CA TRP A 127 -7.26 -12.25 -0.39
C TRP A 127 -6.72 -13.02 0.82
N ALA A 128 -6.13 -12.32 1.79
CA ALA A 128 -5.73 -12.93 3.06
C ALA A 128 -6.91 -13.20 4.01
N ASN A 129 -8.10 -12.63 3.74
CA ASN A 129 -9.28 -12.91 4.53
C ASN A 129 -9.71 -14.37 4.35
N GLU A 130 -9.83 -15.11 5.45
CA GLU A 130 -10.10 -16.55 5.41
C GLU A 130 -11.46 -16.88 4.78
N ALA A 131 -12.51 -16.10 5.06
CA ALA A 131 -13.83 -16.35 4.49
C ALA A 131 -13.84 -16.17 2.95
N VAL A 132 -13.16 -15.13 2.45
CA VAL A 132 -12.95 -14.92 1.01
C VAL A 132 -12.13 -16.07 0.42
N ALA A 133 -11.01 -16.42 1.06
CA ALA A 133 -10.13 -17.49 0.59
C ALA A 133 -10.85 -18.85 0.51
N GLN A 134 -11.68 -19.20 1.50
CA GLN A 134 -12.49 -20.42 1.47
C GLN A 134 -13.53 -20.39 0.36
N THR A 135 -14.24 -19.26 0.22
CA THR A 135 -15.23 -19.07 -0.84
C THR A 135 -14.61 -19.23 -2.23
N ILE A 136 -13.41 -18.68 -2.43
CA ILE A 136 -12.62 -18.84 -3.64
C ILE A 136 -12.29 -20.31 -3.89
N ARG A 137 -11.70 -21.01 -2.91
CA ARG A 137 -11.32 -22.43 -3.06
C ARG A 137 -12.50 -23.32 -3.44
N SER A 138 -13.67 -23.08 -2.86
CA SER A 138 -14.87 -23.88 -3.11
C SER A 138 -15.46 -23.64 -4.49
N ASN A 139 -15.57 -22.38 -4.92
CA ASN A 139 -16.46 -22.02 -6.04
C ASN A 139 -15.75 -21.46 -7.27
N PHE A 140 -14.46 -21.11 -7.15
CA PHE A 140 -13.74 -20.37 -8.19
C PHE A 140 -12.40 -21.02 -8.55
N ILE A 141 -11.97 -20.78 -9.78
CA ILE A 141 -10.56 -20.81 -10.17
C ILE A 141 -10.06 -19.37 -10.09
N PHE A 142 -9.14 -19.12 -9.17
CA PHE A 142 -8.57 -17.78 -8.97
C PHE A 142 -7.31 -17.62 -9.82
N TRP A 143 -7.37 -16.72 -10.80
CA TRP A 143 -6.27 -16.48 -11.71
C TRP A 143 -5.79 -15.04 -11.58
N GLN A 144 -4.58 -14.88 -11.07
CA GLN A 144 -3.96 -13.58 -10.90
C GLN A 144 -2.86 -13.35 -11.94
N VAL A 145 -2.85 -12.15 -12.52
CA VAL A 145 -1.87 -11.75 -13.53
C VAL A 145 -1.51 -10.27 -13.38
N TYR A 146 -0.29 -9.91 -13.74
CA TYR A 146 0.12 -8.50 -13.81
C TYR A 146 -0.17 -7.92 -15.19
N GLN A 147 -0.59 -6.65 -15.23
CA GLN A 147 -0.97 -5.95 -16.46
C GLN A 147 0.17 -5.83 -17.49
N ASP A 148 1.41 -5.82 -17.04
CA ASP A 148 2.60 -5.64 -17.87
C ASP A 148 2.98 -6.91 -18.65
N THR A 149 2.51 -8.08 -18.19
CA THR A 149 2.70 -9.38 -18.84
C THR A 149 1.89 -9.51 -20.14
N GLY A 150 2.32 -10.42 -21.02
CA GLY A 150 1.61 -10.69 -22.28
C GLY A 150 0.17 -11.16 -22.06
N GLU A 151 -0.08 -11.99 -21.05
CA GLU A 151 -1.43 -12.45 -20.70
C GLU A 151 -2.28 -11.32 -20.10
N GLY A 152 -1.70 -10.50 -19.21
CA GLY A 152 -2.38 -9.34 -18.64
C GLY A 152 -2.86 -8.36 -19.70
N ARG A 153 -2.02 -7.99 -20.66
CA ARG A 153 -2.39 -7.07 -21.76
C ARG A 153 -3.51 -7.62 -22.64
N LYS A 154 -3.53 -8.94 -22.90
CA LYS A 154 -4.64 -9.58 -23.62
C LYS A 154 -5.95 -9.42 -22.88
N VAL A 155 -5.95 -9.67 -21.56
CA VAL A 155 -7.14 -9.54 -20.71
C VAL A 155 -7.63 -8.08 -20.64
N CYS A 156 -6.71 -7.12 -20.49
CA CYS A 156 -7.06 -5.69 -20.56
C CYS A 156 -7.77 -5.34 -21.86
N THR A 157 -7.25 -5.86 -22.99
CA THR A 157 -7.83 -5.62 -24.32
C THR A 157 -9.19 -6.30 -24.47
N TYR A 158 -9.29 -7.57 -24.09
CA TYR A 158 -10.48 -8.38 -24.26
C TYR A 158 -11.68 -7.83 -23.46
N TYR A 159 -11.44 -7.40 -22.22
CA TYR A 159 -12.49 -6.91 -21.33
C TYR A 159 -12.55 -5.39 -21.21
N HIS A 160 -11.77 -4.66 -22.04
CA HIS A 160 -11.72 -3.19 -22.07
C HIS A 160 -11.42 -2.57 -20.70
N LEU A 161 -10.38 -3.06 -20.03
CA LEU A 161 -9.97 -2.57 -18.71
C LEU A 161 -9.14 -1.30 -18.87
N VAL A 162 -9.59 -0.23 -18.23
CA VAL A 162 -8.96 1.10 -18.28
C VAL A 162 -8.11 1.40 -17.04
N SER A 163 -8.29 0.64 -15.97
CA SER A 163 -7.59 0.84 -14.69
C SER A 163 -7.31 -0.50 -14.00
N VAL A 164 -6.32 -0.46 -13.11
CA VAL A 164 -5.91 -1.58 -12.25
C VAL A 164 -5.84 -1.10 -10.80
N PRO A 165 -5.99 -2.00 -9.79
CA PRO A 165 -6.35 -3.39 -9.97
C PRO A 165 -7.79 -3.56 -10.48
N ALA A 166 -8.06 -4.70 -11.13
CA ALA A 166 -9.39 -5.04 -11.59
C ALA A 166 -9.70 -6.50 -11.29
N ILE A 167 -10.88 -6.76 -10.74
CA ILE A 167 -11.36 -8.11 -10.41
C ILE A 167 -12.50 -8.42 -11.37
N LEU A 168 -12.45 -9.55 -12.07
CA LEU A 168 -13.49 -9.95 -13.01
C LEU A 168 -14.03 -11.34 -12.66
N LEU A 169 -15.34 -11.45 -12.62
CA LEU A 169 -16.05 -12.73 -12.58
C LEU A 169 -16.43 -13.13 -14.00
N ILE A 170 -15.87 -14.24 -14.47
CA ILE A 170 -16.01 -14.74 -15.83
C ILE A 170 -16.73 -16.08 -15.84
N ASP A 171 -17.70 -16.23 -16.73
CA ASP A 171 -18.25 -17.53 -17.12
C ASP A 171 -17.20 -18.30 -17.94
N PRO A 172 -16.68 -19.44 -17.49
CA PRO A 172 -15.63 -20.16 -18.20
C PRO A 172 -16.10 -20.81 -19.51
N ILE A 173 -17.40 -21.06 -19.68
CA ILE A 173 -17.96 -21.69 -20.88
C ILE A 173 -18.07 -20.65 -22.00
N THR A 174 -18.69 -19.51 -21.71
CA THR A 174 -18.92 -18.46 -22.71
C THR A 174 -17.78 -17.45 -22.82
N GLY A 175 -16.95 -17.33 -21.78
CA GLY A 175 -15.93 -16.28 -21.66
C GLY A 175 -16.50 -14.90 -21.31
N GLN A 176 -17.80 -14.79 -21.04
CA GLN A 176 -18.44 -13.51 -20.74
C GLN A 176 -18.07 -13.01 -19.34
N LYS A 177 -17.90 -11.69 -19.24
CA LYS A 177 -17.76 -11.00 -17.95
C LYS A 177 -19.14 -10.84 -17.31
N MET A 178 -19.37 -11.55 -16.22
CA MET A 178 -20.62 -11.49 -15.45
C MET A 178 -20.63 -10.32 -14.47
N ARG A 179 -19.48 -10.06 -13.83
CA ARG A 179 -19.31 -8.96 -12.88
C ARG A 179 -17.87 -8.45 -12.95
N GLY A 180 -17.67 -7.18 -12.63
CA GLY A 180 -16.33 -6.59 -12.56
C GLY A 180 -16.28 -5.50 -11.51
N TRP A 181 -15.14 -5.43 -10.82
CA TRP A 181 -14.83 -4.41 -9.84
C TRP A 181 -13.49 -3.77 -10.22
N SER A 182 -13.38 -2.46 -9.99
CA SER A 182 -12.18 -1.68 -10.27
C SER A 182 -11.67 -1.06 -8.97
N GLY A 183 -10.35 -1.07 -8.78
CA GLY A 183 -9.70 -0.54 -7.59
C GLY A 183 -9.76 -1.50 -6.39
N MET A 184 -9.61 -0.94 -5.20
CA MET A 184 -9.63 -1.69 -3.95
C MET A 184 -11.04 -2.21 -3.64
N VAL A 185 -11.15 -3.48 -3.26
CA VAL A 185 -12.42 -4.13 -2.89
C VAL A 185 -12.28 -4.80 -1.54
N TYR A 186 -13.15 -4.46 -0.59
CA TYR A 186 -13.12 -5.07 0.74
C TYR A 186 -13.76 -6.47 0.73
N PRO A 187 -13.37 -7.37 1.65
CA PRO A 187 -13.93 -8.71 1.78
C PRO A 187 -15.46 -8.77 1.76
N ASP A 188 -16.11 -7.89 2.53
CA ASP A 188 -17.56 -7.90 2.71
C ASP A 188 -18.28 -7.69 1.37
N SER A 189 -17.73 -6.85 0.49
CA SER A 189 -18.30 -6.58 -0.84
C SER A 189 -18.16 -7.75 -1.83
N LEU A 190 -17.25 -8.69 -1.58
CA LEU A 190 -17.13 -9.92 -2.38
C LEU A 190 -18.03 -11.05 -1.86
N LEU A 191 -18.44 -10.97 -0.60
CA LEU A 191 -19.27 -11.98 0.06
C LEU A 191 -20.77 -11.66 0.01
N GLU A 192 -21.14 -10.47 -0.47
CA GLU A 192 -22.52 -10.02 -0.72
C GLU A 192 -23.07 -10.48 -2.08
#